data_AF-A0A3M0IX68-F1
#
_entry.id   AF-A0A3M0IX68-F1
#
_cell.length_a   1.000
_cell.length_b   1.000
_cell.length_c   1.000
_cell.angle_alpha   90.00
_cell.angle_beta   90.00
_cell.angle_gamma   90.00
#
_symmetry.space_group_name_H-M   'P 1'
#
loop_
_entity.id
_entity.type
_entity.pdbx_description
1 polymer ?
#
loop_
_entity_poly.entity_id
_entity_poly.type
_entity_poly.pdbx_seq_one_letter_code
_entity_poly.pdbx_strand_id
1 'polypeptide(L)'
;MLPIRWMPPESILYRKFTNESDIWSFVWCSGRSFTYGKQPWYQLSNTEAIECITQGRELERPRTCPSEVYAIMQSCWHREPQQRQPIKEIHSRLQALVKTPPVYLDILG
;
A
#
# COMPACT_ATOMS: atom_id res chain seq x y z
N MET A 1 20.30 -6.42 -3.47
CA MET A 1 19.52 -6.59 -2.21
C MET A 1 18.05 -6.37 -2.57
N LEU A 2 17.13 -7.25 -2.15
CA LEU A 2 15.70 -7.10 -2.48
C LEU A 2 14.99 -6.16 -1.48
N PRO A 3 14.02 -5.33 -1.93
CA PRO A 3 13.30 -4.40 -1.08
C PRO A 3 12.18 -5.11 -0.30
N ILE A 4 12.53 -6.00 0.63
CA ILE A 4 11.61 -6.93 1.32
C ILE A 4 10.36 -6.26 1.89
N ARG A 5 10.50 -5.05 2.45
CA ARG A 5 9.39 -4.30 3.09
C ARG A 5 8.32 -3.80 2.14
N TRP A 6 8.60 -3.82 0.84
CA TRP A 6 7.68 -3.39 -0.22
C TRP A 6 7.10 -4.58 -0.98
N MET A 7 7.59 -5.79 -0.72
CA MET A 7 7.23 -6.97 -1.47
C MET A 7 6.00 -7.64 -0.86
N PRO A 8 5.13 -8.22 -1.69
CA PRO A 8 4.04 -9.04 -1.22
C PRO A 8 4.54 -10.41 -0.72
N PRO A 9 3.72 -11.15 0.05
CA PRO A 9 4.07 -12.45 0.59
C PRO A 9 4.58 -13.43 -0.47
N GLU A 10 3.95 -13.50 -1.65
CA GLU A 10 4.36 -14.42 -2.71
C GLU A 10 5.72 -14.10 -3.33
N SER A 11 6.09 -12.82 -3.39
CA SER A 11 7.42 -12.42 -3.87
C SER A 11 8.49 -12.69 -2.82
N ILE A 12 8.16 -12.56 -1.53
CA ILE A 12 9.08 -12.87 -0.42
C ILE A 12 9.32 -14.38 -0.33
N LEU A 13 8.25 -15.18 -0.33
CA LEU A 13 8.30 -16.62 -0.06
C LEU A 13 8.69 -17.43 -1.31
N TYR A 14 8.15 -17.07 -2.47
CA TYR A 14 8.25 -17.89 -3.68
C TYR A 14 8.98 -17.19 -4.82
N ARG A 15 9.48 -15.97 -4.60
CA ARG A 15 10.14 -15.14 -5.65
C ARG A 15 9.28 -14.97 -6.90
N LYS A 16 7.95 -14.93 -6.73
CA LYS A 16 7.00 -14.71 -7.82
C LYS A 16 6.80 -13.20 -8.02
N PHE A 17 7.09 -12.71 -9.21
CA PHE A 17 6.92 -11.31 -9.58
C PHE A 17 5.92 -11.22 -10.74
N THR A 18 4.83 -10.51 -10.51
CA THR A 18 3.72 -10.33 -11.45
C THR A 18 3.17 -8.90 -11.37
N ASN A 19 2.26 -8.55 -12.28
CA ASN A 19 1.57 -7.26 -12.22
C ASN A 19 0.86 -7.04 -10.87
N GLU A 20 0.33 -8.10 -10.27
CA GLU A 20 -0.33 -8.06 -8.96
C GLU A 20 0.68 -7.77 -7.84
N SER A 21 1.94 -8.21 -7.97
CA SER A 21 3.00 -7.86 -7.03
C SER A 21 3.44 -6.40 -7.13
N ASP A 22 3.36 -5.81 -8.32
CA ASP A 22 3.58 -4.38 -8.52
C ASP A 22 2.43 -3.55 -7.93
N ILE A 23 1.18 -4.04 -8.06
CA ILE A 23 0.00 -3.42 -7.42
C ILE A 23 0.14 -3.40 -5.89
N TRP A 24 0.67 -4.47 -5.28
CA TRP A 24 0.98 -4.45 -3.84
C TRP A 24 2.02 -3.38 -3.51
N SER A 25 3.09 -3.32 -4.30
CA SER A 25 4.18 -2.35 -4.10
C SER A 25 3.69 -0.90 -4.21
N PHE A 26 2.68 -0.64 -5.04
CA PHE A 26 2.04 0.67 -5.19
C PHE A 26 1.49 1.21 -3.86
N VAL A 27 0.89 0.35 -3.02
CA VAL A 27 0.34 0.75 -1.71
C VAL A 27 1.40 1.40 -0.84
N TRP A 28 2.58 0.78 -0.77
CA TRP A 28 3.69 1.29 0.03
C TRP A 28 4.22 2.61 -0.51
N CYS A 29 4.26 2.79 -1.83
CA CYS A 29 4.61 4.05 -2.46
C CYS A 29 3.59 5.16 -2.16
N SER A 30 2.30 4.87 -2.31
CA SER A 30 1.21 5.82 -2.01
C SER A 30 1.19 6.20 -0.54
N GLY A 31 1.25 5.23 0.37
CA GLY A 31 1.29 5.47 1.82
C GLY A 31 2.48 6.33 2.23
N ARG A 32 3.65 6.09 1.62
CA ARG A 32 4.85 6.89 1.86
C ARG A 32 4.70 8.36 1.46
N SER A 33 3.91 8.63 0.42
CA SER A 33 3.60 10.01 0.03
C SER A 33 2.79 10.74 1.11
N PHE A 34 1.87 10.06 1.78
CA PHE A 34 1.07 10.65 2.86
C PHE A 34 1.85 10.78 4.17
N THR A 35 2.83 9.90 4.42
CA THR A 35 3.69 9.96 5.61
C THR A 35 4.97 10.77 5.41
N TYR A 36 5.04 11.64 4.41
CA TYR A 36 6.21 12.48 4.10
C TYR A 36 7.53 11.69 3.99
N GLY A 37 7.50 10.54 3.34
CA GLY A 37 8.70 9.74 3.11
C GLY A 37 9.05 8.75 4.22
N LYS A 38 8.29 8.69 5.33
CA LYS A 38 8.52 7.74 6.43
C LYS A 38 8.58 6.30 5.92
N GLN A 39 9.58 5.56 6.38
CA GLN A 39 9.77 4.18 5.96
C GLN A 39 8.70 3.28 6.60
N PRO A 40 8.06 2.39 5.80
CA PRO A 40 7.14 1.41 6.36
C PRO A 40 7.89 0.44 7.27
N TRP A 41 7.27 0.13 8.41
CA TRP A 41 7.82 -0.77 9.42
C TRP A 41 9.19 -0.34 9.99
N TYR A 42 9.55 0.95 9.94
CA TYR A 42 10.89 1.44 10.34
C TYR A 42 11.36 0.99 11.73
N GLN A 43 10.41 0.68 12.63
CA GLN A 43 10.69 0.21 13.99
C GLN A 43 11.00 -1.29 14.09
N LEU A 44 10.66 -2.05 13.04
CA LEU A 44 10.81 -3.51 12.98
C LEU A 44 12.10 -3.87 12.26
N SER A 45 12.73 -4.97 12.66
CA SER A 45 13.77 -5.66 11.89
C SER A 45 13.21 -6.23 10.58
N ASN A 46 14.09 -6.68 9.67
CA ASN A 46 13.64 -7.28 8.42
C ASN A 46 12.88 -8.60 8.66
N THR A 47 13.25 -9.38 9.66
CA THR A 47 12.57 -10.64 10.02
C THR A 47 11.17 -10.36 10.53
N GLU A 48 11.02 -9.42 11.47
CA GLU A 48 9.70 -9.03 12.00
C GLU A 48 8.81 -8.40 10.92
N ALA A 49 9.39 -7.64 9.97
CA ALA A 49 8.65 -7.11 8.84
C ALA A 49 8.12 -8.23 7.92
N ILE A 50 8.93 -9.26 7.66
CA ILE A 50 8.49 -10.45 6.89
C ILE A 50 7.34 -11.16 7.60
N GLU A 51 7.46 -11.36 8.91
CA GLU A 51 6.39 -11.99 9.71
C GLU A 51 5.10 -11.17 9.65
N CYS A 52 5.17 -9.84 9.81
CA CYS A 52 4.00 -8.98 9.70
C CYS A 52 3.35 -9.07 8.31
N ILE A 53 4.16 -9.03 7.23
CA ILE A 53 3.66 -9.11 5.86
C ILE A 53 3.01 -10.47 5.59
N THR A 54 3.64 -11.57 6.01
CA THR A 54 3.15 -12.94 5.77
C THR A 54 1.93 -13.29 6.63
N GLN A 55 1.78 -12.66 7.80
CA GLN A 55 0.58 -12.73 8.64
C GLN A 55 -0.58 -11.87 8.12
N GLY A 56 -0.35 -11.02 7.12
CA GLY A 56 -1.38 -10.16 6.54
C GLY A 56 -1.65 -8.90 7.38
N ARG A 57 -0.66 -8.43 8.13
CA ARG A 57 -0.78 -7.16 8.86
C ARG A 57 -0.84 -6.00 7.86
N GLU A 58 -1.95 -5.26 7.91
CA GLU A 58 -2.18 -4.05 7.13
C GLU A 58 -1.43 -2.84 7.73
N LEU A 59 -1.11 -1.83 6.89
CA LEU A 59 -0.69 -0.52 7.39
C LEU A 59 -1.86 0.15 8.11
N GLU A 60 -1.56 0.89 9.16
CA GLU A 60 -2.52 1.84 9.68
C GLU A 60 -2.71 3.01 8.71
N ARG A 61 -3.95 3.49 8.58
CA ARG A 61 -4.26 4.68 7.78
C ARG A 61 -3.53 5.91 8.35
N PRO A 62 -2.67 6.60 7.58
CA PRO A 62 -2.08 7.86 8.01
C PRO A 62 -3.15 8.92 8.26
N ARG A 63 -2.94 9.79 9.26
CA ARG A 63 -3.82 10.95 9.56
C ARG A 63 -3.92 11.98 8.44
N THR A 64 -3.04 11.91 7.46
CA THR A 64 -2.98 12.77 6.29
C THR A 64 -3.57 12.10 5.04
N CYS A 65 -3.94 10.83 5.13
CA CYS A 65 -4.49 10.05 4.04
C CYS A 65 -6.03 10.11 4.07
N PRO A 66 -6.68 10.62 3.01
CA PRO A 66 -8.13 10.56 2.84
C PRO A 66 -8.65 9.13 2.90
N SER A 67 -9.85 8.93 3.45
CA SER A 67 -10.44 7.61 3.61
C SER A 67 -10.61 6.86 2.29
N GLU A 68 -10.89 7.60 1.23
CA GLU A 68 -11.11 7.12 -0.13
C GLU A 68 -9.81 6.64 -0.76
N VAL A 69 -8.70 7.32 -0.49
CA VAL A 69 -7.37 6.88 -0.94
C VAL A 69 -6.92 5.65 -0.16
N TYR A 70 -7.19 5.62 1.16
CA TYR A 70 -6.92 4.44 1.97
C TYR A 70 -7.74 3.23 1.52
N ALA A 71 -8.99 3.41 1.11
CA ALA A 71 -9.80 2.32 0.55
C ALA A 71 -9.21 1.78 -0.77
N ILE A 72 -8.60 2.63 -1.61
CA ILE A 72 -7.86 2.17 -2.80
C ILE A 72 -6.61 1.40 -2.39
N MET A 73 -5.87 1.89 -1.40
CA MET A 73 -4.70 1.18 -0.85
C MET A 73 -5.10 -0.21 -0.33
N GLN A 74 -6.23 -0.32 0.35
CA GLN A 74 -6.74 -1.59 0.87
C GLN A 74 -7.07 -2.60 -0.23
N SER A 75 -7.63 -2.16 -1.36
CA SER A 75 -7.94 -3.06 -2.46
C SER A 75 -6.69 -3.57 -3.22
N CYS A 76 -5.51 -3.01 -2.95
CA CYS A 76 -4.27 -3.37 -3.62
C CYS A 76 -3.42 -4.36 -2.81
N TRP A 77 -3.69 -4.55 -1.51
CA TRP A 77 -2.89 -5.40 -0.62
C TRP A 77 -3.59 -6.68 -0.16
N HIS A 78 -4.54 -7.18 -0.95
CA HIS A 78 -5.14 -8.49 -0.67
C HIS A 78 -4.06 -9.58 -0.67
N ARG A 79 -4.20 -10.52 0.28
CA ARG A 79 -3.29 -11.66 0.41
C ARG A 79 -3.20 -12.45 -0.89
N GLU A 80 -4.36 -12.77 -1.47
CA GLU A 80 -4.46 -13.46 -2.76
C GLU A 80 -4.22 -12.45 -3.90
N PRO A 81 -3.21 -12.66 -4.77
CA PRO A 81 -2.90 -11.75 -5.86
C PRO A 81 -4.09 -11.46 -6.79
N GLN A 82 -4.93 -12.47 -7.04
CA GLN A 82 -6.09 -12.37 -7.94
C GLN A 82 -7.23 -11.49 -7.39
N GLN A 83 -7.23 -11.23 -6.08
CA GLN A 83 -8.20 -10.34 -5.45
C GLN A 83 -7.77 -8.86 -5.50
N ARG A 84 -6.51 -8.58 -5.88
CA ARG A 84 -6.01 -7.21 -5.97
C ARG A 84 -6.64 -6.51 -7.18
N GLN A 85 -7.08 -5.28 -6.98
CA GLN A 85 -7.68 -4.51 -8.06
C GLN A 85 -6.68 -4.26 -9.20
N PRO A 86 -7.11 -4.34 -10.47
CA PRO A 86 -6.23 -4.08 -11.60
C PRO A 86 -5.83 -2.60 -11.63
N ILE A 87 -4.60 -2.33 -12.08
CA ILE A 87 -4.03 -0.97 -12.11
C ILE A 87 -4.89 0.03 -12.89
N LYS A 88 -5.62 -0.42 -13.92
CA LYS A 88 -6.55 0.42 -14.69
C LYS A 88 -7.70 0.97 -13.83
N GLU A 89 -8.24 0.14 -12.94
CA GLU A 89 -9.32 0.55 -12.03
C GLU A 89 -8.79 1.47 -10.94
N ILE A 90 -7.65 1.14 -10.35
CA ILE A 90 -6.94 1.98 -9.38
C ILE A 90 -6.71 3.38 -9.97
N HIS A 91 -6.16 3.45 -11.19
CA HIS A 91 -5.92 4.70 -11.90
C HIS A 91 -7.22 5.50 -12.13
N SER A 92 -8.28 4.85 -12.59
CA SER A 92 -9.58 5.51 -12.81
C SER A 92 -10.16 6.10 -11.52
N ARG A 93 -10.10 5.34 -10.40
CA ARG A 93 -10.55 5.82 -9.08
C ARG A 93 -9.73 7.00 -8.59
N LEU A 94 -8.40 6.95 -8.73
CA LEU A 94 -7.52 8.07 -8.38
C LEU A 94 -7.80 9.31 -9.22
N GLN A 95 -8.03 9.15 -10.53
CA GLN A 95 -8.40 10.27 -11.41
C GLN A 95 -9.72 10.92 -10.99
N ALA A 96 -10.70 10.14 -10.54
CA ALA A 96 -11.96 10.68 -10.03
C ALA A 96 -11.74 11.53 -8.76
N LEU A 97 -10.91 11.04 -7.83
CA LEU A 97 -10.55 11.77 -6.61
C LEU A 97 -9.78 13.07 -6.90
N VAL A 98 -8.93 13.10 -7.93
CA VAL A 98 -8.23 14.33 -8.33
C VAL A 98 -9.19 15.37 -8.91
N LYS A 99 -10.22 14.94 -9.66
CA LYS A 99 -11.23 15.83 -10.24
C LYS A 99 -12.22 16.36 -9.22
N THR A 100 -12.48 15.59 -8.17
CA THR A 100 -13.40 15.95 -7.10
C THR A 100 -12.73 15.65 -5.77
N PRO A 101 -11.76 16.49 -5.34
CA PRO A 101 -10.99 16.23 -4.13
C PRO A 101 -11.95 16.21 -2.94
N PRO A 102 -11.91 15.16 -2.11
CA PRO A 102 -12.67 15.16 -0.87
C PRO A 102 -12.19 16.32 0.00
N VAL A 103 -13.12 17.01 0.66
CA VAL A 103 -12.79 18.08 1.61
C VAL A 103 -12.06 17.43 2.79
N TYR A 104 -10.73 17.55 2.79
CA TYR A 104 -9.88 16.95 3.81
C TYR A 104 -9.38 18.02 4.77
N LEU A 105 -9.83 17.95 6.02
CA LEU A 105 -9.73 19.03 7.02
C LEU A 105 -8.66 18.78 8.12
N ASP A 106 -7.67 17.93 7.88
CA ASP A 106 -6.70 17.54 8.93
C ASP A 106 -5.27 18.10 8.76
N ILE A 107 -5.02 19.03 7.83
CA ILE A 107 -3.67 19.60 7.62
C ILE A 107 -3.39 20.82 8.54
N LEU A 108 -4.37 21.28 9.32
CA LEU A 108 -4.23 22.40 10.26
C LEU A 108 -4.73 22.00 11.65
N GLY A 109 -3.89 21.27 12.39
CA GLY A 109 -4.08 20.93 13.80
C GLY A 109 -2.74 20.87 14.51
#